data_AF-A0A0U1E1E0-F1
#
_entry.id   AF-A0A0U1E1E0-F1
#
_cell.length_a   1.000
_cell.length_b   1.000
_cell.length_c   1.000
_cell.angle_alpha   90.00
_cell.angle_beta   90.00
_cell.angle_gamma   90.00
#
_symmetry.space_group_name_H-M   'P 1'
#
loop_
_entity.id
_entity.type
_entity.pdbx_description
1 polymer ?
#
loop_
_entity_poly.entity_id
_entity_poly.type
_entity_poly.pdbx_seq_one_letter_code
_entity_poly.pdbx_strand_id
1 'polypeptide(L)' 'MDLVVGRVVKAHGITGEVVVEVRTDDPDARFAPGRDDGPAVGAPSGAGGVP' A
#
# COMPACT_ATOMS: atom_id res chain seq x y z
N MET A 1 6.21 17.65 -9.30
CA MET A 1 6.35 16.63 -10.35
C MET A 1 6.21 15.30 -9.65
N ASP A 2 5.20 14.51 -9.99
CA ASP A 2 4.91 13.25 -9.31
C ASP A 2 5.50 12.06 -10.08
N LEU A 3 6.11 11.11 -9.37
CA LEU A 3 6.70 9.90 -9.93
C LEU A 3 5.70 8.74 -9.81
N VAL A 4 5.32 8.14 -10.94
CA VAL A 4 4.42 6.97 -10.95
C VAL A 4 5.24 5.69 -10.99
N VAL A 5 5.15 4.89 -9.93
CA VAL A 5 5.90 3.63 -9.76
C VAL A 5 5.08 2.41 -10.21
N GLY A 6 3.75 2.50 -10.15
CA GLY A 6 2.84 1.47 -10.63
C GLY A 6 1.38 1.92 -10.64
N ARG A 7 0.48 1.10 -11.21
CA ARG A 7 -0.95 1.36 -11.29
C ARG A 7 -1.79 0.14 -10.92
N VAL A 8 -2.78 0.31 -10.05
CA VAL A 8 -3.75 -0.75 -9.75
C VAL A 8 -4.64 -0.98 -10.97
N VAL A 9 -4.66 -2.20 -11.49
CA VAL A 9 -5.44 -2.58 -12.68
C VAL A 9 -6.69 -3.38 -12.35
N LYS A 10 -6.69 -4.11 -11.22
CA LYS A 10 -7.84 -4.92 -10.80
C LYS A 10 -7.80 -5.18 -9.30
N ALA A 11 -8.97 -5.17 -8.67
CA ALA A 11 -9.14 -5.75 -7.34
C ALA A 11 -9.11 -7.28 -7.43
N HIS A 12 -8.51 -7.91 -6.43
CA HIS A 12 -8.42 -9.35 -6.28
C HIS A 12 -8.90 -9.74 -4.88
N GLY A 13 -9.65 -10.83 -4.75
CA GLY A 13 -10.16 -11.27 -3.45
C GLY A 13 -11.14 -10.28 -2.78
N ILE A 14 -11.35 -10.49 -1.49
CA ILE A 14 -12.25 -9.70 -0.62
C ILE A 14 -11.51 -9.08 0.57
N THR A 15 -10.23 -9.40 0.72
CA THR A 15 -9.36 -9.01 1.84
C THR A 15 -8.43 -7.85 1.46
N GLY A 16 -8.66 -7.25 0.29
CA GLY A 16 -7.95 -6.06 -0.18
C GLY A 16 -6.77 -6.35 -1.09
N GLU A 17 -6.68 -7.56 -1.66
CA GLU A 17 -5.66 -7.86 -2.66
C GLU A 17 -5.90 -7.07 -3.95
N VAL A 18 -4.82 -6.70 -4.63
CA VAL A 18 -4.88 -5.95 -5.89
C VAL A 18 -3.80 -6.41 -6.84
N VAL A 19 -4.08 -6.27 -8.13
CA VAL A 19 -3.10 -6.46 -9.21
C VAL A 19 -2.57 -5.10 -9.61
N VAL A 20 -1.25 -4.96 -9.66
CA VAL A 20 -0.54 -3.71 -10.02
C VAL A 20 0.26 -3.92 -11.30
N GLU A 21 0.11 -3.00 -12.25
CA GLU A 21 1.03 -2.83 -13.38
C GLU A 21 2.26 -2.06 -12.89
N VAL A 22 3.42 -2.73 -12.92
CA VAL A 22 4.71 -2.19 -12.45
C VAL A 22 5.35 -1.34 -13.53
N ARG A 23 5.77 -0.12 -13.19
CA ARG A 23 6.43 0.83 -14.11
C ARG A 23 7.83 1.27 -13.66
N THR A 24 8.36 0.62 -12.62
CA THR A 24 9.68 0.89 -12.03
C THR A 24 10.65 -0.24 -12.40
N ASP A 25 11.92 0.10 -12.49
CA ASP A 25 13.03 -0.84 -12.73
C ASP A 25 13.38 -1.67 -11.48
N ASP A 26 13.15 -1.10 -10.29
CA ASP A 26 13.37 -1.78 -9.01
C ASP A 26 12.04 -2.04 -8.26
N PRO A 27 11.28 -3.09 -8.63
CA PRO A 27 9.97 -3.38 -8.02
C PRO A 27 10.08 -3.99 -6.62
N ASP A 28 11.11 -4.82 -6.39
CA ASP A 28 11.30 -5.53 -5.12
C ASP A 28 11.49 -4.53 -3.96
N ALA A 29 12.34 -3.52 -4.15
CA ALA A 29 12.51 -2.48 -3.14
C ALA A 29 11.37 -1.47 -3.11
N ARG A 30 10.45 -1.42 -4.08
CA ARG A 30 9.34 -0.44 -4.10
C ARG A 30 8.03 -1.01 -3.59
N PHE A 31 7.79 -2.30 -3.76
CA PHE A 31 6.59 -3.00 -3.29
C PHE A 31 6.89 -3.93 -2.10
N ALA A 32 8.03 -3.74 -1.44
CA ALA A 32 8.39 -4.47 -0.23
C ALA A 32 7.34 -4.26 0.89
N PRO A 33 6.91 -5.31 1.59
CA PRO A 33 6.00 -5.19 2.72
C PRO A 33 6.52 -4.22 3.80
N GLY A 34 5.66 -3.34 4.31
CA GLY A 34 6.00 -2.38 5.36
C GLY A 34 6.79 -1.16 4.89
N ARG A 35 6.99 -1.01 3.57
CA ARG A 35 7.53 0.21 2.99
C ARG A 35 6.39 1.21 2.80
N ASP A 36 6.38 2.25 3.62
CA ASP A 36 5.45 3.36 3.53
C ASP A 36 5.95 4.38 2.50
N ASP A 37 5.39 4.33 1.28
CA ASP A 37 5.60 5.36 0.24
C ASP A 37 4.50 6.43 0.18
N GLY A 38 3.58 6.45 1.16
CA GLY A 38 2.55 7.48 1.33
C GLY A 38 2.34 7.87 2.80
N PRO A 39 1.68 9.01 3.11
CA PRO A 39 1.43 9.39 4.49
C PRO A 39 0.55 8.31 5.14
N ALA A 40 1.04 7.72 6.23
CA ALA A 40 0.45 6.58 6.93
C ALA A 40 -1.08 6.73 7.08
N VAL A 41 -1.85 6.05 6.22
CA VAL A 41 -3.30 5.96 6.41
C VAL A 41 -3.56 4.86 7.44
N GLY A 42 -3.85 5.31 8.67
CA GLY A 42 -4.54 4.52 9.69
C GLY A 42 -3.75 3.40 10.34
N ALA A 43 -3.01 3.73 11.42
CA ALA A 43 -2.95 2.81 12.56
C ALA A 43 -4.40 2.50 13.01
N PRO A 44 -4.74 1.26 13.40
CA PRO A 44 -6.07 0.96 13.91
C PRO A 44 -6.28 1.73 15.22
N SER A 45 -7.07 2.81 15.16
CA SER A 45 -7.53 3.52 16.35
C SER A 45 -8.79 2.86 16.89
N GLY A 46 -8.63 2.07 17.95
CA GLY A 46 -9.69 1.55 18.82
C GLY A 46 -9.12 0.43 19.69
N ALA A 47 -9.26 0.38 21.01
CA ALA A 47 -10.10 1.10 21.97
C ALA A 47 -9.27 1.20 23.27
N GLY A 48 -9.31 2.32 24.01
CA GLY A 48 -10.37 2.55 24.98
C GLY A 48 -9.80 2.32 26.37
N GLY A 49 -9.54 3.42 27.07
CA GLY A 49 -9.16 3.36 28.47
C GLY A 49 -10.25 2.68 29.30
N VAL A 50 -9.81 1.88 30.24
CA VAL A 50 -10.51 1.56 31.49
C VAL A 50 -9.42 1.53 32.57
N PRO A 51 -9.72 2.04 33.77
CA PRO A 51 -8.76 2.68 34.67
C PRO A 51 -7.62 1.78 35.14
#